data_AF-A0A034WWF5-F1
#
_entry.id   AF-A0A034WWF5-F1
#
_cell.length_a   1.000
_cell.length_b   1.000
_cell.length_c   1.000
_cell.angle_alpha   90.00
_cell.angle_beta   90.00
_cell.angle_gamma   90.00
#
_symmetry.space_group_name_H-M   'P 1'
#
loop_
_entity.id
_entity.type
_entity.pdbx_description
1 polymer ?
#
loop_
_entity_poly.entity_id
_entity_poly.type
_entity_poly.pdbx_seq_one_letter_code
_entity_poly.pdbx_strand_id
1 'polypeptide(L)'
;RWLPGICNDELGEFPVEVVSVLATLVKPTEKLLQLYKESAESLHRRNLKLVKYTTIQRQRMHTLRKFAAEHFRDEIITSWPTQAQLHTVKSTNDELWRHSYNMLKAPLLKVLLRYPENFQKALVIFYNILKYMGDTPHGKQSINTDLIFKPALECETLCDELYCQLMKQLTANRLQHSEERGWDLMYLATGIMYPSSLVMKELLEFLNTRTHVLAAESLKRLKRTLANGQRKRPPHAIEVEGIQQRFMHIYHKIYFPDGSVEAFEIESFTRAAHITQDIGKRFELKSCEGFSLFVKIGNKVFSMPETEFAFDFINELEEWMKLNLPSRSWTQVALQYQLYFMKKLWFNVVPGRDRNADMIFYYPQEVPKYLSGYYKVDTDLAITMAGLIYIVGFGTSSTHLHKIGDVLPHLVPEDRP
;
A
#
# COMPACT_ATOMS: atom_id res chain seq x y z
N ARG A 1 26.39 11.32 1.58
CA ARG A 1 27.56 12.16 2.02
C ARG A 1 28.22 12.75 0.78
N TRP A 2 28.62 14.02 0.75
CA TRP A 2 29.34 14.63 -0.39
C TRP A 2 30.83 14.73 -0.08
N LEU A 3 31.68 14.46 -1.07
CA LEU A 3 33.13 14.57 -0.95
C LEU A 3 33.68 15.45 -2.09
N PRO A 4 34.76 16.21 -1.83
CA PRO A 4 35.47 16.91 -2.89
C PRO A 4 36.15 15.90 -3.83
N GLY A 5 36.11 16.16 -5.12
CA GLY A 5 36.74 15.36 -6.17
C GLY A 5 37.18 16.20 -7.35
N ILE A 6 37.99 15.59 -8.20
CA ILE A 6 38.45 16.19 -9.45
C ILE A 6 37.97 15.30 -10.59
N CYS A 7 37.28 15.88 -11.57
CA CYS A 7 36.88 15.22 -12.80
C CYS A 7 37.24 16.14 -13.97
N ASN A 8 37.98 15.64 -14.96
CA ASN A 8 38.48 16.43 -16.10
C ASN A 8 39.18 17.73 -15.66
N ASP A 9 40.04 17.63 -14.65
CA ASP A 9 40.81 18.75 -14.07
C ASP A 9 39.97 19.88 -13.42
N GLU A 10 38.66 19.67 -13.25
CA GLU A 10 37.79 20.57 -12.49
C GLU A 10 37.51 20.03 -11.08
N LEU A 11 37.71 20.89 -10.07
CA LEU A 11 37.38 20.59 -8.67
C LEU A 11 35.88 20.77 -8.43
N GLY A 12 35.22 19.74 -7.92
CA GLY A 12 33.80 19.78 -7.58
C GLY A 12 33.46 18.88 -6.39
N GLU A 13 32.20 18.91 -5.96
CA GLU A 13 31.69 17.96 -4.98
C GLU A 13 30.86 16.88 -5.69
N PHE A 14 31.00 15.63 -5.26
CA PHE A 14 30.21 14.53 -5.78
C PHE A 14 29.56 13.73 -4.63
N PRO A 15 28.36 13.15 -4.84
CA PRO A 15 27.75 12.29 -3.84
C PRO A 15 28.51 10.97 -3.74
N VAL A 16 28.83 10.53 -2.52
CA VAL A 16 29.50 9.24 -2.28
C VAL A 16 28.68 8.07 -2.84
N GLU A 17 27.36 8.19 -2.86
CA GLU A 17 26.44 7.16 -3.36
C GLU A 17 26.51 6.94 -4.88
N VAL A 18 27.03 7.90 -5.66
CA VAL A 18 27.25 7.71 -7.11
C VAL A 18 28.65 7.18 -7.43
N VAL A 19 29.46 6.95 -6.39
CA VAL A 19 30.79 6.36 -6.53
C VAL A 19 30.75 4.91 -6.10
N SER A 20 30.77 4.04 -7.09
CA SER A 20 30.92 2.60 -6.87
C SER A 20 32.38 2.22 -7.11
N VAL A 21 33.04 1.70 -6.06
CA VAL A 21 34.41 1.19 -6.19
C VAL A 21 34.33 -0.25 -6.71
N LEU A 22 34.74 -0.44 -7.96
CA LEU A 22 34.92 -1.76 -8.54
C LEU A 22 36.24 -2.35 -8.02
N ALA A 23 36.15 -3.20 -7.00
CA ALA A 23 37.29 -3.96 -6.50
C ALA A 23 37.80 -4.90 -7.59
N THR A 24 38.88 -4.50 -8.27
CA THR A 24 39.47 -5.24 -9.38
C THR A 24 40.98 -5.27 -9.21
N LEU A 25 41.60 -6.41 -9.49
CA LEU A 25 43.07 -6.57 -9.48
C LEU A 25 43.72 -5.95 -10.73
N VAL A 26 42.92 -5.68 -11.76
CA VAL A 26 43.34 -5.15 -13.06
C VAL A 26 42.23 -4.26 -13.61
N LYS A 27 42.59 -3.23 -14.38
CA LYS A 27 41.63 -2.27 -14.95
C LYS A 27 40.53 -3.02 -15.74
N PRO A 28 39.24 -2.87 -15.38
CA PRO A 28 38.15 -3.54 -16.07
C PRO A 28 38.01 -3.02 -17.51
N THR A 29 37.53 -3.88 -18.41
CA THR A 29 37.34 -3.57 -19.83
C THR A 29 36.21 -2.55 -20.02
N GLU A 30 36.27 -1.75 -21.09
CA GLU A 30 35.23 -0.75 -21.40
C GLU A 30 33.83 -1.35 -21.50
N LYS A 31 33.73 -2.56 -22.08
CA LYS A 31 32.46 -3.30 -22.16
C LYS A 31 31.88 -3.63 -20.79
N LEU A 32 32.72 -4.00 -19.82
CA LEU A 32 32.29 -4.32 -18.45
C LEU A 32 31.89 -3.05 -17.68
N LEU A 33 32.63 -1.95 -17.88
CA LEU A 33 32.26 -0.64 -17.35
C LEU A 33 30.91 -0.16 -17.91
N GLN A 34 30.64 -0.41 -19.19
CA GLN A 34 29.38 -0.04 -19.84
C GLN A 34 28.21 -0.88 -19.31
N LEU A 35 28.36 -2.21 -19.21
CA LEU A 35 27.34 -3.09 -18.62
C LEU A 35 27.05 -2.74 -17.15
N TYR A 36 28.07 -2.35 -16.39
CA TYR A 36 27.91 -1.92 -15.00
C TYR A 36 27.14 -0.60 -14.90
N LYS A 37 27.45 0.38 -15.76
CA LYS A 37 26.67 1.62 -15.90
C LYS A 37 25.22 1.31 -16.24
N GLU A 38 24.98 0.50 -17.28
CA GLU A 38 23.63 0.12 -17.71
C GLU A 38 22.84 -0.61 -16.63
N SER A 39 23.48 -1.46 -15.82
CA SER A 39 22.87 -2.15 -14.67
C SER A 39 22.48 -1.20 -13.53
N ALA A 40 23.37 -0.27 -13.16
CA ALA A 40 23.10 0.74 -12.13
C ALA A 40 22.02 1.73 -12.57
N GLU A 41 21.99 2.06 -13.87
CA GLU A 41 21.01 2.95 -14.47
C GLU A 41 19.64 2.28 -14.67
N SER A 42 19.59 0.98 -14.98
CA SER A 42 18.34 0.23 -15.22
C SER A 42 17.48 0.02 -13.97
N LEU A 43 18.07 0.07 -12.76
CA LEU A 43 17.33 -0.10 -11.51
C LEU A 43 16.49 1.13 -11.10
N HIS A 44 16.81 2.31 -11.63
CA HIS A 44 16.19 3.58 -11.20
C HIS A 44 15.40 4.31 -12.29
N ARG A 45 15.44 3.86 -13.56
CA ARG A 45 15.01 4.68 -14.71
C ARG A 45 13.87 4.13 -15.56
N ARG A 46 13.00 3.27 -15.03
CA ARG A 46 11.74 2.98 -15.72
C ARG A 46 10.77 4.15 -15.52
N ASN A 47 10.83 5.09 -16.46
CA ASN A 47 9.81 6.08 -16.85
C ASN A 47 9.66 7.41 -16.10
N LEU A 48 10.73 8.16 -15.80
CA LEU A 48 10.60 9.61 -15.56
C LEU A 48 11.75 10.40 -16.21
N LYS A 49 11.40 11.36 -17.08
CA LYS A 49 12.35 12.39 -17.57
C LYS A 49 12.78 13.24 -16.37
N LEU A 50 14.08 13.40 -16.18
CA LEU A 50 14.67 14.26 -15.15
C LEU A 50 14.08 15.68 -15.23
N VAL A 51 13.24 16.06 -14.26
CA VAL A 51 12.70 17.41 -14.18
C VAL A 51 13.77 18.31 -13.57
N LYS A 52 14.50 19.04 -14.41
CA LYS A 52 15.43 20.09 -13.96
C LYS A 52 14.65 21.37 -13.70
N TYR A 53 14.63 21.83 -12.46
CA TYR A 53 13.99 23.08 -12.07
C TYR A 53 14.93 24.27 -12.23
N THR A 54 14.40 25.37 -12.77
CA THR A 54 15.11 26.66 -12.75
C THR A 54 15.10 27.28 -11.35
N THR A 55 16.06 28.17 -11.05
CA THR A 55 16.13 28.90 -9.78
C THR A 55 14.85 29.69 -9.49
N ILE A 56 14.23 30.28 -10.53
CA ILE A 56 12.99 31.04 -10.41
C ILE A 56 11.81 30.13 -10.04
N GLN A 57 11.71 28.94 -10.63
CA GLN A 57 10.69 27.97 -10.28
C GLN A 57 10.82 27.53 -8.82
N ARG A 58 12.05 27.25 -8.35
CA ARG A 58 12.30 26.88 -6.95
C ARG A 58 11.90 27.97 -5.96
N GLN A 59 12.10 29.24 -6.31
CA GLN A 59 11.71 30.38 -5.44
C GLN A 59 10.19 30.57 -5.32
N ARG A 60 9.42 30.12 -6.32
CA ARG A 60 7.94 30.22 -6.31
C ARG A 60 7.26 29.06 -5.59
N MET A 61 8.00 28.01 -5.26
CA MET A 61 7.43 26.87 -4.57
C MET A 61 7.17 27.20 -3.10
N HIS A 62 6.02 26.77 -2.59
CA HIS A 62 5.66 26.95 -1.19
C HIS A 62 6.65 26.20 -0.27
N THR A 63 6.90 26.75 0.91
CA THR A 63 7.77 26.12 1.93
C THR A 63 7.18 26.36 3.31
N LEU A 64 7.53 25.51 4.27
CA LEU A 64 7.12 25.68 5.66
C LEU A 64 7.89 26.78 6.40
N ARG A 65 8.64 27.67 5.73
CA ARG A 65 9.48 28.67 6.40
C ARG A 65 8.70 29.58 7.33
N LYS A 66 7.57 30.13 6.86
CA LYS A 66 6.71 31.01 7.67
C LYS A 66 6.01 30.24 8.78
N PHE A 67 5.42 29.10 8.42
CA PHE A 67 4.77 28.19 9.37
C PHE A 67 5.70 27.78 10.51
N ALA A 68 6.95 27.43 10.19
CA ALA A 68 7.97 27.01 11.14
C ALA A 68 8.34 28.11 12.15
N ALA A 69 8.37 29.38 11.72
CA ALA A 69 8.67 30.49 12.64
C ALA A 69 7.65 30.61 13.77
N GLU A 70 6.42 30.17 13.55
CA GLU A 70 5.33 30.25 14.53
C GLU A 70 5.08 28.91 15.25
N HIS A 71 5.22 27.78 14.57
CA HIS A 71 4.74 26.48 15.04
C HIS A 71 5.84 25.45 15.29
N PHE A 72 7.02 25.63 14.70
CA PHE A 72 8.12 24.72 14.98
C PHE A 72 8.79 25.08 16.32
N ARG A 73 9.45 24.10 16.92
CA ARG A 73 10.30 24.33 18.08
C ARG A 73 11.48 25.22 17.71
N ASP A 74 12.01 25.91 18.71
CA ASP A 74 13.31 26.55 18.61
C ASP A 74 14.42 25.50 18.48
N GLU A 75 15.57 25.90 17.93
CA GLU A 75 16.76 25.04 17.98
C GLU A 75 17.09 24.79 19.45
N ILE A 76 17.21 23.51 19.83
CA ILE A 76 17.64 23.15 21.18
C ILE A 76 19.11 23.56 21.28
N ILE A 77 19.38 24.77 21.75
CA ILE A 77 20.69 25.21 22.17
C ILE A 77 21.02 24.34 23.38
N THR A 78 21.74 23.25 23.19
CA THR A 78 22.44 22.57 24.28
C THR A 78 23.50 23.53 24.80
N SER A 79 23.11 24.42 25.72
CA SER A 79 24.01 25.29 26.46
C SER A 79 24.61 24.51 27.63
N TRP A 80 25.76 23.89 27.39
CA TRP A 80 26.88 23.96 28.33
C TRP A 80 28.16 24.14 27.51
N PRO A 81 28.82 25.31 27.56
CA PRO A 81 30.12 25.50 26.94
C PRO A 81 31.17 24.84 27.84
N THR A 82 31.51 23.59 27.60
CA THR A 82 32.78 23.06 28.10
C THR A 82 33.87 23.62 27.19
N GLN A 83 34.87 24.28 27.76
CA GLN A 83 35.98 24.98 27.08
C GLN A 83 36.94 24.07 26.28
N ALA A 84 36.46 22.97 25.71
CA ALA A 84 37.29 22.01 25.02
C ALA A 84 36.59 21.54 23.75
N GLN A 85 36.49 22.42 22.75
CA GLN A 85 36.39 22.08 21.32
C GLN A 85 36.38 23.37 20.48
N LEU A 86 37.53 24.05 20.41
CA LEU A 86 37.84 24.79 19.19
C LEU A 86 38.16 23.74 18.12
N HIS A 87 37.65 23.97 16.90
CA HIS A 87 37.72 23.09 15.71
C HIS A 87 36.57 22.07 15.54
N THR A 88 35.33 22.56 15.55
CA THR A 88 34.28 21.98 14.70
C THR A 88 33.63 23.10 13.91
N VAL A 89 33.59 22.88 12.59
CA VAL A 89 32.95 23.74 11.58
C VAL A 89 31.60 24.22 12.10
N LYS A 90 31.37 25.55 12.08
CA LYS A 90 30.04 26.14 12.30
C LYS A 90 29.03 25.35 11.46
N SER A 91 28.20 24.54 12.12
CA SER A 91 27.06 23.90 11.48
C SER A 91 26.26 25.01 10.83
N THR A 92 26.16 25.00 9.50
CA THR A 92 25.23 25.83 8.76
C THR A 92 23.87 25.75 9.44
N ASN A 93 23.22 26.90 9.75
CA ASN A 93 21.84 26.99 10.25
C ASN A 93 21.00 25.83 9.70
N ASP A 94 20.66 24.84 10.53
CA ASP A 94 19.89 23.67 10.09
C ASP A 94 18.42 24.10 10.11
N GLU A 95 18.03 24.85 9.06
CA GLU A 95 16.67 25.35 8.88
C GLU A 95 15.68 24.18 9.02
N LEU A 96 14.94 24.14 10.14
CA LEU A 96 14.10 22.99 10.52
C LEU A 96 13.01 22.66 9.48
N TRP A 97 12.68 23.59 8.59
CA TRP A 97 11.71 23.42 7.49
C TRP A 97 12.32 22.94 6.16
N ARG A 98 13.64 22.75 6.08
CA ARG A 98 14.36 22.36 4.86
C ARG A 98 14.93 20.94 4.97
N HIS A 99 15.07 20.24 3.85
CA HIS A 99 15.63 18.88 3.80
C HIS A 99 16.98 18.79 4.52
N SER A 100 17.13 17.75 5.36
CA SER A 100 18.36 17.44 6.10
C SER A 100 18.54 15.93 6.22
N TYR A 101 19.79 15.50 6.34
CA TYR A 101 20.18 14.12 6.64
C TYR A 101 20.26 13.85 8.14
N ASN A 102 20.27 14.92 8.94
CA ASN A 102 20.48 14.83 10.37
C ASN A 102 19.21 14.32 11.03
N MET A 103 19.36 13.30 11.86
CA MET A 103 18.29 12.81 12.72
C MET A 103 17.74 13.96 13.58
N LEU A 104 16.40 14.06 13.67
CA LEU A 104 15.77 15.01 14.57
C LEU A 104 16.11 14.66 16.03
N LYS A 105 16.53 15.67 16.79
CA LYS A 105 16.74 15.55 18.25
C LYS A 105 15.46 15.78 19.05
N ALA A 106 14.47 16.41 18.43
CA ALA A 106 13.14 16.66 18.96
C ALA A 106 12.16 16.87 17.78
N PRO A 107 10.85 16.63 17.98
CA PRO A 107 9.80 16.85 16.98
C PRO A 107 9.86 18.26 16.39
N LEU A 108 9.36 18.44 15.16
CA LEU A 108 9.29 19.75 14.53
C LEU A 108 8.28 20.64 15.27
N LEU A 109 7.07 20.16 15.50
CA LEU A 109 6.00 20.95 16.11
C LEU A 109 6.22 21.16 17.61
N LYS A 110 6.17 22.42 18.06
CA LYS A 110 6.36 22.78 19.48
C LYS A 110 5.31 22.18 20.42
N VAL A 111 4.11 21.87 19.91
CA VAL A 111 3.03 21.25 20.70
C VAL A 111 3.42 19.87 21.22
N LEU A 112 4.20 19.10 20.44
CA LEU A 112 4.64 17.75 20.80
C LEU A 112 5.69 17.72 21.93
N LEU A 113 6.33 18.86 22.23
CA LEU A 113 7.27 18.96 23.36
C LEU A 113 6.57 18.74 24.71
N ARG A 114 5.25 18.92 24.77
CA ARG A 114 4.44 18.75 26.00
C ARG A 114 3.98 17.30 26.20
N TYR A 115 4.20 16.40 25.24
CA TYR A 115 3.67 15.04 25.24
C TYR A 115 4.81 14.02 25.06
N PRO A 116 5.44 13.54 26.15
CA PRO A 116 6.62 12.67 26.08
C PRO A 116 6.43 11.37 25.27
N GLU A 117 5.23 10.78 25.30
CA GLU A 117 4.93 9.57 24.53
C GLU A 117 4.94 9.83 23.02
N ASN A 118 4.33 10.94 22.58
CA ASN A 118 4.29 11.32 21.17
C ASN A 118 5.63 11.90 20.69
N PHE A 119 6.42 12.49 21.60
CA PHE A 119 7.77 12.97 21.31
C PHE A 119 8.64 11.85 20.72
N GLN A 120 8.70 10.69 21.38
CA GLN A 120 9.51 9.57 20.90
C GLN A 120 8.97 8.99 19.59
N LYS A 121 7.64 8.86 19.48
CA LYS A 121 6.99 8.40 18.24
C LYS A 121 7.33 9.30 17.05
N ALA A 122 7.32 10.63 17.21
CA ALA A 122 7.69 11.58 16.16
C ALA A 122 9.15 11.42 15.68
N LEU A 123 10.08 11.09 16.58
CA LEU A 123 11.47 10.80 16.20
C LEU A 123 11.56 9.48 15.43
N VAL A 124 10.86 8.44 15.89
CA VAL A 124 10.80 7.14 15.19
C VAL A 124 10.20 7.29 13.79
N ILE A 125 9.16 8.11 13.63
CA ILE A 125 8.59 8.45 12.32
C ILE A 125 9.70 9.06 11.43
N PHE A 126 10.41 10.08 11.91
CA PHE A 126 11.44 10.74 11.11
C PHE A 126 12.60 9.81 10.72
N TYR A 127 13.05 8.97 11.64
CA TYR A 127 14.07 7.95 11.34
C TYR A 127 13.63 7.03 10.21
N ASN A 128 12.37 6.59 10.23
CA ASN A 128 11.85 5.70 9.20
C ASN A 128 11.58 6.43 7.88
N ILE A 129 11.28 7.73 7.89
CA ILE A 129 11.27 8.58 6.69
C ILE A 129 12.66 8.61 6.06
N LEU A 130 13.71 8.94 6.83
CA LEU A 130 15.09 8.95 6.34
C LEU A 130 15.50 7.56 5.80
N LYS A 131 15.10 6.49 6.50
CA LYS A 131 15.38 5.11 6.08
C LYS A 131 14.69 4.77 4.76
N TYR A 132 13.42 5.13 4.60
CA TYR A 132 12.67 4.92 3.35
C TYR A 132 13.25 5.73 2.19
N MET A 133 13.67 6.97 2.45
CA MET A 133 14.24 7.87 1.46
C MET A 133 15.67 7.53 1.05
N GLY A 134 16.35 6.63 1.76
CA GLY A 134 17.75 6.29 1.50
C GLY A 134 18.76 7.27 2.12
N ASP A 135 18.29 8.23 2.91
CA ASP A 135 19.11 9.28 3.52
C ASP A 135 19.91 8.78 4.73
N THR A 136 19.60 7.59 5.26
CA THR A 136 20.33 6.96 6.38
C THR A 136 20.69 5.49 6.09
N PRO A 137 21.89 5.03 6.49
CA PRO A 137 22.28 3.64 6.33
C PRO A 137 21.38 2.70 7.14
N HIS A 138 20.85 1.67 6.49
CA HIS A 138 19.98 0.67 7.14
C HIS A 138 20.33 -0.78 6.79
N GLY A 139 21.45 -0.99 6.09
CA GLY A 139 21.97 -2.32 5.75
C GLY A 139 20.94 -3.19 5.04
N LYS A 140 20.74 -4.42 5.53
CA LYS A 140 19.78 -5.39 4.98
C LYS A 140 18.41 -5.35 5.66
N GLN A 141 18.16 -4.40 6.57
CA GLN A 141 16.88 -4.35 7.26
C GLN A 141 15.76 -3.97 6.30
N SER A 142 14.64 -4.70 6.34
CA SER A 142 13.45 -4.32 5.59
C SER A 142 12.96 -2.93 6.04
N ILE A 143 12.37 -2.21 5.09
CA ILE A 143 11.70 -0.94 5.34
C ILE A 143 10.28 -1.27 5.78
N ASN A 144 9.90 -0.87 6.98
CA ASN A 144 8.56 -1.06 7.51
C ASN A 144 7.85 0.30 7.57
N THR A 145 6.91 0.52 6.66
CA THR A 145 6.11 1.74 6.57
C THR A 145 5.12 1.90 7.72
N ASP A 146 4.77 0.83 8.43
CA ASP A 146 3.85 0.91 9.58
C ASP A 146 4.43 1.79 10.70
N LEU A 147 5.76 1.82 10.85
CA LEU A 147 6.46 2.67 11.82
C LEU A 147 6.35 4.17 11.50
N ILE A 148 5.94 4.53 10.27
CA ILE A 148 5.66 5.89 9.84
C ILE A 148 4.16 6.19 10.04
N PHE A 149 3.30 5.31 9.51
CA PHE A 149 1.88 5.64 9.35
C PHE A 149 1.00 5.24 10.54
N LYS A 150 1.26 4.12 11.22
CA LYS A 150 0.44 3.66 12.37
C LYS A 150 0.36 4.71 13.49
N PRO A 151 1.48 5.26 14.01
CA PRO A 151 1.40 6.30 15.06
C PRO A 151 0.73 7.60 14.58
N ALA A 152 0.85 7.95 13.30
CA ALA A 152 0.20 9.13 12.72
C ALA A 152 -1.32 8.97 12.57
N LEU A 153 -1.80 7.75 12.27
CA LEU A 153 -3.24 7.43 12.21
C LEU A 153 -3.91 7.44 13.59
N GLU A 154 -3.16 7.11 14.64
CA GLU A 154 -3.67 7.05 16.02
C GLU A 154 -3.76 8.42 16.70
N CYS A 155 -3.03 9.43 16.22
CA CYS A 155 -2.94 10.73 16.88
C CYS A 155 -2.84 11.90 15.89
N GLU A 156 -3.79 12.83 15.96
CA GLU A 156 -3.86 14.01 15.08
C GLU A 156 -2.56 14.85 15.13
N THR A 157 -1.97 15.06 16.31
CA THR A 157 -0.71 15.82 16.44
C THR A 157 0.48 15.13 15.78
N LEU A 158 0.48 13.78 15.71
CA LEU A 158 1.50 13.01 14.99
C LEU A 158 1.23 12.99 13.48
N CYS A 159 -0.03 13.06 13.06
CA CYS A 159 -0.40 13.27 11.66
C CYS A 159 0.15 14.61 11.15
N ASP A 160 -0.09 15.69 11.88
CA ASP A 160 0.44 17.03 11.55
C ASP A 160 1.97 17.04 11.48
N GLU A 161 2.62 16.40 12.46
CA GLU A 161 4.07 16.25 12.50
C GLU A 161 4.60 15.47 11.30
N LEU A 162 3.97 14.36 10.92
CA LEU A 162 4.36 13.58 9.76
C LEU A 162 4.27 14.42 8.47
N TYR A 163 3.17 15.15 8.27
CA TYR A 163 3.05 16.03 7.09
C TYR A 163 4.11 17.13 7.08
N CYS A 164 4.45 17.71 8.24
CA CYS A 164 5.55 18.66 8.38
C CYS A 164 6.91 18.03 8.03
N GLN A 165 7.18 16.83 8.53
CA GLN A 165 8.42 16.09 8.26
C GLN A 165 8.55 15.72 6.77
N LEU A 166 7.46 15.28 6.12
CA LEU A 166 7.46 14.98 4.68
C LEU A 166 7.69 16.24 3.84
N MET A 167 6.97 17.33 4.13
CA MET A 167 7.17 18.62 3.44
C MET A 167 8.59 19.17 3.66
N LYS A 168 9.16 19.01 4.85
CA LYS A 168 10.58 19.32 5.13
C LYS A 168 11.50 18.54 4.21
N GLN A 169 11.39 17.21 4.18
CA GLN A 169 12.28 16.35 3.40
C GLN A 169 12.11 16.51 1.88
N LEU A 170 10.98 17.04 1.42
CA LEU A 170 10.73 17.42 0.03
C LEU A 170 11.10 18.89 -0.29
N THR A 171 11.45 19.70 0.71
CA THR A 171 11.82 21.11 0.51
C THR A 171 13.32 21.25 0.29
N ALA A 172 13.69 21.70 -0.92
CA ALA A 172 15.08 21.89 -1.33
C ALA A 172 15.95 20.62 -1.22
N ASN A 173 15.32 19.45 -1.37
CA ASN A 173 16.04 18.19 -1.54
C ASN A 173 16.79 18.21 -2.87
N ARG A 174 18.10 17.96 -2.82
CA ARG A 174 18.96 17.94 -4.02
C ARG A 174 19.20 16.51 -4.52
N LEU A 175 18.84 15.51 -3.74
CA LEU A 175 18.97 14.11 -4.10
C LEU A 175 17.67 13.62 -4.72
N GLN A 176 17.72 13.39 -6.03
CA GLN A 176 16.54 12.94 -6.76
C GLN A 176 15.96 11.63 -6.23
N HIS A 177 16.81 10.64 -5.90
CA HIS A 177 16.31 9.36 -5.39
C HIS A 177 15.56 9.53 -4.07
N SER A 178 16.08 10.37 -3.18
CA SER A 178 15.47 10.70 -1.89
C SER A 178 14.17 11.48 -2.10
N GLU A 179 14.17 12.48 -2.97
CA GLU A 179 12.96 13.24 -3.32
C GLU A 179 11.84 12.35 -3.88
N GLU A 180 12.15 11.46 -4.83
CA GLU A 180 11.20 10.49 -5.41
C GLU A 180 10.59 9.59 -4.33
N ARG A 181 11.41 9.06 -3.42
CA ARG A 181 10.95 8.24 -2.29
C ARG A 181 10.13 9.05 -1.28
N GLY A 182 10.47 10.32 -1.06
CA GLY A 182 9.67 11.23 -0.24
C GLY A 182 8.29 11.46 -0.84
N TRP A 183 8.19 11.53 -2.17
CA TRP A 183 6.92 11.61 -2.88
C TRP A 183 6.09 10.33 -2.78
N ASP A 184 6.70 9.15 -2.72
CA ASP A 184 5.99 7.90 -2.42
C ASP A 184 5.27 8.01 -1.06
N LEU A 185 5.98 8.48 -0.04
CA LEU A 185 5.44 8.64 1.31
C LEU A 185 4.32 9.69 1.34
N MET A 186 4.46 10.80 0.62
CA MET A 186 3.39 11.82 0.48
C MET A 186 2.15 11.23 -0.23
N TYR A 187 2.35 10.46 -1.29
CA TYR A 187 1.28 9.77 -2.03
C TYR A 187 0.52 8.76 -1.15
N LEU A 188 1.24 8.01 -0.33
CA LEU A 188 0.66 7.07 0.64
C LEU A 188 -0.09 7.81 1.74
N ALA A 189 0.52 8.82 2.37
CA ALA A 189 -0.08 9.61 3.45
C ALA A 189 -1.42 10.23 3.04
N THR A 190 -1.42 10.93 1.90
CA THR A 190 -2.63 11.61 1.36
C THR A 190 -3.73 10.65 0.92
N GLY A 191 -3.44 9.35 0.79
CA GLY A 191 -4.45 8.34 0.48
C GLY A 191 -5.15 7.74 1.70
N ILE A 192 -4.57 7.88 2.89
CA ILE A 192 -5.06 7.20 4.11
C ILE A 192 -5.51 8.18 5.19
N MET A 193 -4.98 9.39 5.23
CA MET A 193 -5.24 10.38 6.28
C MET A 193 -5.08 11.82 5.78
N TYR A 194 -5.51 12.78 6.57
CA TYR A 194 -5.32 14.21 6.34
C TYR A 194 -4.91 14.91 7.64
N PRO A 195 -4.14 16.02 7.55
CA PRO A 195 -3.76 16.78 8.73
C PRO A 195 -4.92 17.58 9.31
N SER A 196 -4.72 18.17 10.49
CA SER A 196 -5.62 19.16 11.07
C SER A 196 -5.72 20.41 10.18
N SER A 197 -6.69 21.29 10.48
CA SER A 197 -6.85 22.56 9.77
C SER A 197 -5.59 23.46 9.83
N LEU A 198 -4.77 23.30 10.87
CA LEU A 198 -3.54 24.05 11.07
C LEU A 198 -2.52 23.76 9.96
N VAL A 199 -2.31 22.48 9.62
CA VAL A 199 -1.32 22.05 8.62
C VAL A 199 -1.95 21.87 7.24
N MET A 200 -3.28 21.70 7.15
CA MET A 200 -4.01 21.52 5.88
C MET A 200 -3.72 22.63 4.87
N LYS A 201 -3.73 23.89 5.30
CA LYS A 201 -3.45 25.03 4.41
C LYS A 201 -2.06 24.93 3.78
N GLU A 202 -1.06 24.65 4.61
CA GLU A 202 0.33 24.50 4.18
C GLU A 202 0.49 23.32 3.21
N LEU A 203 -0.16 22.19 3.50
CA LEU A 203 -0.15 21.01 2.63
C LEU A 203 -0.76 21.30 1.26
N LEU A 204 -1.90 21.98 1.20
CA LEU A 204 -2.54 22.34 -0.06
C LEU A 204 -1.68 23.30 -0.89
N GLU A 205 -1.11 24.35 -0.28
CA GLU A 205 -0.19 25.27 -0.97
C GLU A 205 1.08 24.53 -1.43
N PHE A 206 1.60 23.63 -0.60
CA PHE A 206 2.73 22.78 -0.96
C PHE A 206 2.44 21.93 -2.20
N LEU A 207 1.36 21.14 -2.20
CA LEU A 207 1.03 20.26 -3.31
C LEU A 207 0.75 21.03 -4.60
N ASN A 208 0.05 22.17 -4.53
CA ASN A 208 -0.30 22.98 -5.71
C ASN A 208 0.91 23.67 -6.37
N THR A 209 1.97 23.95 -5.61
CA THR A 209 3.15 24.65 -6.13
C THR A 209 4.26 23.71 -6.62
N ARG A 210 4.08 22.39 -6.45
CA ARG A 210 5.03 21.37 -6.92
C ARG A 210 4.60 20.87 -8.29
N THR A 211 5.55 20.71 -9.20
CA THR A 211 5.27 20.17 -10.54
C THR A 211 5.55 18.67 -10.65
N HIS A 212 5.86 18.01 -9.53
CA HIS A 212 6.09 16.57 -9.50
C HIS A 212 4.79 15.83 -9.83
N VAL A 213 4.85 14.72 -10.58
CA VAL A 213 3.65 13.98 -11.02
C VAL A 213 2.82 13.52 -9.83
N LEU A 214 3.48 13.03 -8.78
CA LEU A 214 2.80 12.60 -7.56
C LEU A 214 2.22 13.76 -6.74
N ALA A 215 2.57 15.03 -6.99
CA ALA A 215 1.96 16.15 -6.27
C ALA A 215 0.48 16.32 -6.63
N ALA A 216 0.16 16.28 -7.93
CA ALA A 216 -1.21 16.34 -8.42
C ALA A 216 -2.03 15.12 -7.97
N GLU A 217 -1.43 13.94 -8.00
CA GLU A 217 -2.07 12.69 -7.59
C GLU A 217 -2.28 12.62 -6.06
N SER A 218 -1.32 13.10 -5.27
CA SER A 218 -1.48 13.32 -3.82
C SER A 218 -2.64 14.28 -3.52
N LEU A 219 -2.79 15.36 -4.29
CA LEU A 219 -3.90 16.29 -4.11
C LEU A 219 -5.26 15.65 -4.44
N LYS A 220 -5.33 14.86 -5.53
CA LYS A 220 -6.52 14.10 -5.90
C LYS A 220 -6.90 13.10 -4.80
N ARG A 221 -5.91 12.39 -4.25
CA ARG A 221 -6.09 11.42 -3.17
C ARG A 221 -6.55 12.09 -1.89
N LEU A 222 -5.91 13.19 -1.50
CA LEU A 222 -6.30 13.97 -0.32
C LEU A 222 -7.79 14.39 -0.37
N LYS A 223 -8.26 14.87 -1.53
CA LYS A 223 -9.68 15.21 -1.72
C LYS A 223 -10.60 14.01 -1.54
N ARG A 224 -10.20 12.82 -2.02
CA ARG A 224 -10.97 11.59 -1.86
C ARG A 224 -10.97 11.11 -0.41
N THR A 225 -9.85 11.21 0.30
CA THR A 225 -9.77 10.87 1.73
C THR A 225 -10.62 11.82 2.58
N LEU A 226 -10.66 13.11 2.24
CA LEU A 226 -11.59 14.05 2.89
C LEU A 226 -13.06 13.68 2.65
N ALA A 227 -13.42 13.23 1.44
CA ALA A 227 -14.79 12.85 1.11
C ALA A 227 -15.21 11.49 1.69
N ASN A 228 -14.28 10.54 1.77
CA ASN A 228 -14.56 9.16 2.19
C ASN A 228 -14.23 8.90 3.67
N GLY A 229 -13.54 9.81 4.36
CA GLY A 229 -13.01 9.63 5.69
C GLY A 229 -11.62 8.97 5.72
N GLN A 230 -10.98 9.03 6.88
CA GLN A 230 -9.65 8.46 7.10
C GLN A 230 -9.70 6.94 7.26
N ARG A 231 -8.62 6.28 6.84
CA ARG A 231 -8.36 4.86 7.10
C ARG A 231 -8.06 4.64 8.57
N LYS A 232 -8.21 3.40 9.03
CA LYS A 232 -7.85 2.97 10.39
C LYS A 232 -6.52 2.23 10.45
N ARG A 233 -6.06 1.68 9.32
CA ARG A 233 -4.82 0.90 9.22
C ARG A 233 -3.81 1.58 8.28
N PRO A 234 -2.49 1.33 8.47
CA PRO A 234 -1.46 1.83 7.56
C PRO A 234 -1.63 1.28 6.13
N PRO A 235 -0.91 1.84 5.14
CA PRO A 235 -0.94 1.34 3.77
C PRO A 235 -0.54 -0.14 3.72
N HIS A 236 -1.32 -0.94 3.01
CA HIS A 236 -1.00 -2.35 2.80
C HIS A 236 0.27 -2.49 1.93
N ALA A 237 0.99 -3.62 2.06
CA ALA A 237 2.23 -3.87 1.30
C ALA A 237 2.06 -3.69 -0.22
N ILE A 238 0.91 -4.13 -0.77
CA ILE A 238 0.55 -3.93 -2.19
C ILE A 238 0.49 -2.45 -2.57
N GLU A 239 -0.03 -1.58 -1.69
CA GLU A 239 -0.08 -0.13 -1.95
C GLU A 239 1.34 0.46 -1.98
N VAL A 240 2.20 0.01 -1.06
CA VAL A 240 3.60 0.42 -0.98
C VAL A 240 4.38 -0.05 -2.20
N GLU A 241 4.32 -1.33 -2.54
CA GLU A 241 5.00 -1.90 -3.71
C GLU A 241 4.50 -1.28 -5.02
N GLY A 242 3.19 -1.03 -5.12
CA GLY A 242 2.56 -0.38 -6.26
C GLY A 242 3.17 0.99 -6.54
N ILE A 243 3.21 1.88 -5.53
CA ILE A 243 3.77 3.21 -5.74
C ILE A 243 5.28 3.17 -6.02
N GLN A 244 6.03 2.28 -5.38
CA GLN A 244 7.47 2.10 -5.63
C GLN A 244 7.76 1.70 -7.08
N GLN A 245 6.85 0.94 -7.70
CA GLN A 245 6.93 0.57 -9.13
C GLN A 245 6.19 1.54 -10.04
N ARG A 246 5.66 2.65 -9.50
CA ARG A 246 4.82 3.65 -10.19
C ARG A 246 3.54 3.05 -10.81
N PHE A 247 3.05 1.95 -10.24
CA PHE A 247 1.75 1.37 -10.54
C PHE A 247 0.69 2.01 -9.65
N MET A 248 0.11 3.10 -10.17
CA MET A 248 -0.87 3.90 -9.43
C MET A 248 -2.25 3.23 -9.38
N HIS A 249 -2.54 2.36 -10.36
CA HIS A 249 -3.75 1.55 -10.43
C HIS A 249 -3.44 0.13 -9.93
N ILE A 250 -4.15 -0.31 -8.90
CA ILE A 250 -3.96 -1.64 -8.30
C ILE A 250 -5.16 -2.50 -8.71
N TYR A 251 -4.89 -3.63 -9.36
CA TYR A 251 -5.93 -4.60 -9.72
C TYR A 251 -5.82 -5.83 -8.84
N HIS A 252 -6.91 -6.15 -8.14
CA HIS A 252 -7.00 -7.34 -7.30
C HIS A 252 -7.86 -8.41 -7.96
N LYS A 253 -7.37 -9.66 -7.94
CA LYS A 253 -8.14 -10.82 -8.38
C LYS A 253 -9.24 -11.14 -7.40
N ILE A 254 -10.44 -11.36 -7.90
CA ILE A 254 -11.62 -11.80 -7.18
C ILE A 254 -12.10 -13.11 -7.81
N TYR A 255 -12.33 -14.10 -6.98
CA TYR A 255 -12.75 -15.44 -7.36
C TYR A 255 -14.27 -15.59 -7.18
N PHE A 256 -14.91 -16.27 -8.13
CA PHE A 256 -16.35 -16.47 -8.15
C PHE A 256 -16.72 -17.95 -7.98
N PRO A 257 -17.96 -18.26 -7.54
CA PRO A 257 -18.37 -19.64 -7.29
C PRO A 257 -18.34 -20.56 -8.51
N ASP A 258 -18.54 -20.03 -9.72
CA ASP A 258 -18.44 -20.77 -10.98
C ASP A 258 -17.00 -21.13 -11.38
N GLY A 259 -16.01 -20.72 -10.57
CA GLY A 259 -14.58 -20.95 -10.82
C GLY A 259 -13.92 -19.86 -11.66
N SER A 260 -14.67 -18.86 -12.14
CA SER A 260 -14.10 -17.72 -12.85
C SER A 260 -13.30 -16.81 -11.91
N VAL A 261 -12.37 -16.05 -12.50
CA VAL A 261 -11.51 -15.09 -11.78
C VAL A 261 -11.43 -13.81 -12.57
N GLU A 262 -11.85 -12.70 -11.97
CA GLU A 262 -11.81 -11.38 -12.60
C GLU A 262 -10.93 -10.43 -11.79
N ALA A 263 -10.32 -9.47 -12.49
CA ALA A 263 -9.54 -8.42 -11.87
C ALA A 263 -10.37 -7.14 -11.73
N PHE A 264 -10.44 -6.60 -10.51
CA PHE A 264 -11.11 -5.34 -10.18
C PHE A 264 -10.10 -4.33 -9.65
N GLU A 265 -10.28 -3.07 -10.05
CA GLU A 265 -9.46 -1.99 -9.53
C GLU A 265 -9.82 -1.70 -8.07
N ILE A 266 -8.82 -1.66 -7.21
CA ILE A 266 -8.96 -1.31 -5.79
C ILE A 266 -8.02 -0.16 -5.49
N GLU A 267 -8.56 0.88 -4.86
CA GLU A 267 -7.82 2.06 -4.43
C GLU A 267 -7.80 2.13 -2.90
N SER A 268 -6.99 3.03 -2.34
CA SER A 268 -6.79 3.14 -0.89
C SER A 268 -8.06 3.45 -0.09
N PHE A 269 -9.08 4.05 -0.71
CA PHE A 269 -10.38 4.37 -0.12
C PHE A 269 -11.52 3.47 -0.66
N THR A 270 -11.21 2.39 -1.37
CA THR A 270 -12.22 1.44 -1.85
C THR A 270 -12.81 0.66 -0.67
N ARG A 271 -14.14 0.76 -0.51
CA ARG A 271 -14.91 -0.04 0.46
C ARG A 271 -15.45 -1.30 -0.20
N ALA A 272 -15.79 -2.30 0.60
CA ALA A 272 -16.41 -3.53 0.10
C ALA A 272 -17.69 -3.24 -0.72
N ALA A 273 -18.51 -2.28 -0.29
CA ALA A 273 -19.70 -1.86 -1.03
C ALA A 273 -19.40 -1.36 -2.46
N HIS A 274 -18.29 -0.63 -2.67
CA HIS A 274 -17.92 -0.15 -4.00
C HIS A 274 -17.60 -1.32 -4.93
N ILE A 275 -16.80 -2.28 -4.44
CA ILE A 275 -16.45 -3.48 -5.20
C ILE A 275 -17.70 -4.31 -5.51
N THR A 276 -18.61 -4.47 -4.54
CA THR A 276 -19.90 -5.15 -4.74
C THR A 276 -20.71 -4.49 -5.88
N GLN A 277 -20.76 -3.16 -5.93
CA GLN A 277 -21.45 -2.44 -6.99
C GLN A 277 -20.77 -2.61 -8.36
N ASP A 278 -19.43 -2.59 -8.41
CA ASP A 278 -18.68 -2.77 -9.65
C ASP A 278 -18.83 -4.19 -10.21
N ILE A 279 -18.83 -5.19 -9.33
CA ILE A 279 -19.13 -6.58 -9.69
C ILE A 279 -20.57 -6.69 -10.20
N GLY A 280 -21.54 -6.11 -9.49
CA GLY A 280 -22.94 -6.11 -9.89
C GLY A 280 -23.17 -5.52 -11.28
N LYS A 281 -22.49 -4.42 -11.61
CA LYS A 281 -22.50 -3.83 -12.95
C LYS A 281 -21.82 -4.72 -13.98
N ARG A 282 -20.64 -5.28 -13.68
CA ARG A 282 -19.87 -6.10 -14.63
C ARG A 282 -20.59 -7.39 -15.02
N PHE A 283 -21.26 -8.05 -14.07
CA PHE A 283 -22.04 -9.27 -14.33
C PHE A 283 -23.52 -9.01 -14.60
N GLU A 284 -23.92 -7.75 -14.73
CA GLU A 284 -25.29 -7.34 -15.04
C GLU A 284 -26.33 -7.95 -14.07
N LEU A 285 -25.99 -7.98 -12.78
CA LEU A 285 -26.87 -8.51 -11.74
C LEU A 285 -28.05 -7.57 -11.53
N LYS A 286 -29.26 -8.14 -11.38
CA LYS A 286 -30.48 -7.37 -11.10
C LYS A 286 -30.50 -6.82 -9.68
N SER A 287 -29.86 -7.50 -8.74
CA SER A 287 -29.70 -7.05 -7.36
C SER A 287 -28.43 -7.61 -6.73
N CYS A 288 -27.70 -6.76 -6.00
CA CYS A 288 -26.54 -7.15 -5.19
C CYS A 288 -26.91 -7.48 -3.73
N GLU A 289 -28.20 -7.47 -3.39
CA GLU A 289 -28.67 -7.72 -2.02
C GLU A 289 -28.24 -9.11 -1.52
N GLY A 290 -27.67 -9.17 -0.32
CA GLY A 290 -27.20 -10.41 0.30
C GLY A 290 -25.90 -10.98 -0.29
N PHE A 291 -25.28 -10.33 -1.27
CA PHE A 291 -23.93 -10.65 -1.72
C PHE A 291 -22.88 -10.00 -0.80
N SER A 292 -21.69 -10.60 -0.72
CA SER A 292 -20.60 -10.08 0.11
C SER A 292 -19.25 -10.50 -0.44
N LEU A 293 -18.24 -9.68 -0.13
CA LEU A 293 -16.85 -10.06 -0.28
C LEU A 293 -16.38 -10.91 0.89
N PHE A 294 -15.50 -11.86 0.59
CA PHE A 294 -14.89 -12.75 1.55
C PHE A 294 -13.38 -12.78 1.34
N VAL A 295 -12.64 -12.83 2.45
CA VAL A 295 -11.19 -13.07 2.43
C VAL A 295 -10.95 -14.50 2.91
N LYS A 296 -10.37 -15.33 2.04
CA LYS A 296 -9.94 -16.69 2.36
C LYS A 296 -8.45 -16.70 2.65
N ILE A 297 -8.07 -17.24 3.80
CA ILE A 297 -6.67 -17.42 4.21
C ILE A 297 -6.51 -18.84 4.74
N GLY A 298 -5.74 -19.67 4.03
CA GLY A 298 -5.68 -21.10 4.29
C GLY A 298 -7.09 -21.72 4.25
N ASN A 299 -7.50 -22.33 5.36
CA ASN A 299 -8.82 -22.96 5.50
C ASN A 299 -9.88 -22.06 6.16
N LYS A 300 -9.54 -20.80 6.49
CA LYS A 300 -10.47 -19.85 7.11
C LYS A 300 -11.01 -18.88 6.08
N VAL A 301 -12.30 -18.54 6.20
CA VAL A 301 -13.00 -17.60 5.32
C VAL A 301 -13.71 -16.56 6.17
N PHE A 302 -13.48 -15.29 5.88
CA PHE A 302 -14.02 -14.16 6.64
C PHE A 302 -14.81 -13.25 5.73
N SER A 303 -16.05 -12.91 6.10
CA SER A 303 -16.86 -11.95 5.34
C SER A 303 -16.43 -10.52 5.67
N MET A 304 -16.16 -9.74 4.63
CA MET A 304 -15.79 -8.33 4.72
C MET A 304 -17.06 -7.48 4.88
N PRO A 305 -17.16 -6.62 5.92
CA PRO A 305 -18.27 -5.68 6.07
C PRO A 305 -18.33 -4.68 4.93
N GLU A 306 -19.54 -4.37 4.43
CA GLU A 306 -19.76 -3.47 3.28
C GLU A 306 -19.17 -2.07 3.50
N THR A 307 -19.24 -1.58 4.73
CA THR A 307 -18.78 -0.24 5.12
C THR A 307 -17.27 -0.16 5.34
N GLU A 308 -16.55 -1.27 5.45
CA GLU A 308 -15.12 -1.24 5.78
C GLU A 308 -14.27 -1.00 4.51
N PHE A 309 -13.14 -0.30 4.67
CA PHE A 309 -12.16 -0.18 3.58
C PHE A 309 -11.50 -1.55 3.34
N ALA A 310 -11.36 -1.95 2.08
CA ALA A 310 -10.87 -3.28 1.73
C ALA A 310 -9.49 -3.56 2.32
N PHE A 311 -8.55 -2.62 2.17
CA PHE A 311 -7.21 -2.75 2.73
C PHE A 311 -7.16 -2.63 4.27
N ASP A 312 -8.10 -1.95 4.93
CA ASP A 312 -8.17 -1.96 6.40
C ASP A 312 -8.56 -3.34 6.92
N PHE A 313 -9.60 -3.94 6.32
CA PHE A 313 -10.06 -5.28 6.69
C PHE A 313 -8.98 -6.34 6.44
N ILE A 314 -8.28 -6.27 5.30
CA ILE A 314 -7.19 -7.19 4.98
C ILE A 314 -6.03 -7.05 5.98
N ASN A 315 -5.58 -5.82 6.27
CA ASN A 315 -4.52 -5.57 7.25
C ASN A 315 -4.89 -6.08 8.66
N GLU A 316 -6.12 -5.80 9.10
CA GLU A 316 -6.63 -6.26 10.39
C GLU A 316 -6.64 -7.79 10.48
N LEU A 317 -7.11 -8.44 9.42
CA LEU A 317 -7.15 -9.89 9.37
C LEU A 317 -5.75 -10.50 9.39
N GLU A 318 -4.81 -9.93 8.65
CA GLU A 318 -3.41 -10.37 8.68
C GLU A 318 -2.76 -10.20 10.06
N GLU A 319 -3.00 -9.07 10.75
CA GLU A 319 -2.50 -8.85 12.11
C GLU A 319 -3.13 -9.83 13.10
N TRP A 320 -4.45 -10.03 13.05
CA TRP A 320 -5.14 -11.00 13.88
C TRP A 320 -4.61 -12.41 13.66
N MET A 321 -4.35 -12.80 12.41
CA MET A 321 -3.77 -14.09 12.06
C MET A 321 -2.34 -14.24 12.63
N LYS A 322 -1.49 -13.21 12.51
CA LYS A 322 -0.12 -13.21 13.08
C LYS A 322 -0.12 -13.42 14.60
N LEU A 323 -1.09 -12.85 15.31
CA LEU A 323 -1.19 -12.96 16.77
C LEU A 323 -1.77 -14.29 17.25
N ASN A 324 -2.64 -14.93 16.45
CA ASN A 324 -3.43 -16.08 16.89
C ASN A 324 -3.00 -17.42 16.26
N LEU A 325 -2.05 -17.43 15.31
CA LEU A 325 -1.54 -18.66 14.70
C LEU A 325 -0.12 -19.01 15.18
N PRO A 326 0.22 -20.31 15.35
CA PRO A 326 1.56 -20.74 15.74
C PRO A 326 2.62 -20.26 14.74
N SER A 327 3.70 -19.66 15.24
CA SER A 327 4.79 -19.02 14.47
C SER A 327 5.34 -19.89 13.31
N ARG A 328 5.42 -21.22 13.48
CA ARG A 328 5.88 -22.16 12.43
C ARG A 328 5.00 -22.17 11.18
N SER A 329 3.68 -21.93 11.28
CA SER A 329 2.78 -21.87 10.13
C SER A 329 2.93 -20.59 9.32
N TRP A 330 3.28 -19.46 9.94
CA TRP A 330 3.40 -18.16 9.26
C TRP A 330 4.68 -18.03 8.42
N THR A 331 5.80 -18.64 8.84
CA THR A 331 7.05 -18.61 8.07
C THR A 331 7.05 -19.51 6.83
N GLN A 332 6.22 -20.55 6.79
CA GLN A 332 6.06 -21.43 5.61
C GLN A 332 4.92 -20.97 4.70
N VAL A 333 3.94 -20.25 5.24
CA VAL A 333 2.82 -19.67 4.50
C VAL A 333 3.01 -18.16 4.51
N ALA A 334 3.73 -17.62 3.54
CA ALA A 334 3.43 -16.25 3.12
C ALA A 334 1.91 -16.23 2.90
N LEU A 335 1.16 -15.50 3.75
CA LEU A 335 -0.30 -15.55 3.82
C LEU A 335 -0.88 -15.03 2.50
N GLN A 336 -0.93 -15.90 1.49
CA GLN A 336 -1.61 -15.62 0.24
C GLN A 336 -3.09 -15.71 0.54
N TYR A 337 -3.70 -14.55 0.76
CA TYR A 337 -5.14 -14.45 0.84
C TYR A 337 -5.75 -14.45 -0.56
N GLN A 338 -7.00 -14.87 -0.65
CA GLN A 338 -7.81 -14.80 -1.85
C GLN A 338 -9.10 -14.04 -1.53
N LEU A 339 -9.51 -13.14 -2.44
CA LEU A 339 -10.79 -12.46 -2.34
C LEU A 339 -11.84 -13.25 -3.10
N TYR A 340 -12.95 -13.59 -2.47
CA TYR A 340 -14.11 -14.23 -3.09
C TYR A 340 -15.30 -13.30 -3.05
N PHE A 341 -16.14 -13.33 -4.07
CA PHE A 341 -17.44 -12.67 -4.03
C PHE A 341 -18.54 -13.70 -4.17
N MET A 342 -19.44 -13.77 -3.17
CA MET A 342 -20.41 -14.86 -3.07
C MET A 342 -21.72 -14.37 -2.45
N LYS A 343 -22.81 -15.11 -2.69
CA LYS A 343 -24.07 -14.94 -1.97
C LYS A 343 -23.88 -15.37 -0.52
N LYS A 344 -24.03 -14.43 0.41
CA LYS A 344 -23.92 -14.64 1.86
C LYS A 344 -25.29 -14.92 2.48
N LEU A 345 -26.28 -14.08 2.16
CA LEU A 345 -27.62 -14.14 2.73
C LEU A 345 -28.63 -14.53 1.65
N TRP A 346 -29.40 -15.58 1.92
CA TRP A 346 -30.28 -16.23 0.95
C TRP A 346 -31.76 -15.90 1.22
N PHE A 347 -32.10 -14.62 1.11
CA PHE A 347 -33.49 -14.17 1.19
C PHE A 347 -33.90 -13.52 -0.13
N ASN A 348 -35.19 -13.58 -0.46
CA ASN A 348 -35.75 -13.07 -1.72
C ASN A 348 -35.11 -13.65 -3.00
N VAL A 349 -34.47 -14.81 -2.92
CA VAL A 349 -33.87 -15.50 -4.06
C VAL A 349 -34.95 -16.32 -4.78
N VAL A 350 -35.22 -15.96 -6.03
CA VAL A 350 -36.17 -16.68 -6.90
C VAL A 350 -35.43 -17.07 -8.18
N PRO A 351 -35.09 -18.37 -8.36
CA PRO A 351 -34.43 -18.84 -9.58
C PRO A 351 -35.19 -18.44 -10.84
N GLY A 352 -34.47 -18.08 -11.89
CA GLY A 352 -34.99 -17.57 -13.16
C GLY A 352 -35.23 -16.05 -13.17
N ARG A 353 -35.36 -15.41 -12.00
CA ARG A 353 -35.53 -13.95 -11.93
C ARG A 353 -34.25 -13.24 -12.35
N ASP A 354 -33.10 -13.72 -11.92
CA ASP A 354 -31.78 -13.16 -12.25
C ASP A 354 -30.87 -14.28 -12.75
N ARG A 355 -30.91 -14.51 -14.07
CA ARG A 355 -30.23 -15.65 -14.71
C ARG A 355 -28.71 -15.60 -14.53
N ASN A 356 -28.10 -14.41 -14.53
CA ASN A 356 -26.66 -14.28 -14.31
C ASN A 356 -26.31 -14.63 -12.86
N ALA A 357 -27.12 -14.18 -11.90
CA ALA A 357 -26.96 -14.58 -10.51
C ALA A 357 -27.12 -16.10 -10.31
N ASP A 358 -28.10 -16.70 -10.98
CA ASP A 358 -28.36 -18.14 -10.92
C ASP A 358 -27.14 -18.95 -11.40
N MET A 359 -26.58 -18.58 -12.56
CA MET A 359 -25.50 -19.33 -13.22
C MET A 359 -24.15 -19.13 -12.55
N ILE A 360 -23.80 -17.90 -12.17
CA ILE A 360 -22.46 -17.56 -11.66
C ILE A 360 -22.35 -17.83 -10.15
N PHE A 361 -23.45 -17.65 -9.41
CA PHE A 361 -23.44 -17.69 -7.96
C PHE A 361 -24.31 -18.78 -7.37
N TYR A 362 -25.61 -18.81 -7.69
CA TYR A 362 -26.53 -19.62 -6.91
C TYR A 362 -26.32 -21.11 -7.14
N TYR A 363 -26.31 -21.55 -8.40
CA TYR A 363 -26.08 -22.95 -8.74
C TYR A 363 -24.71 -23.45 -8.25
N PRO A 364 -23.57 -22.78 -8.56
CA PRO A 364 -22.27 -23.27 -8.11
C PRO A 364 -22.07 -23.24 -6.60
N GLN A 365 -22.80 -22.39 -5.84
CA GLN A 365 -22.75 -22.39 -4.38
C GLN A 365 -23.62 -23.47 -3.74
N GLU A 366 -24.75 -23.84 -4.35
CA GLU A 366 -25.71 -24.80 -3.79
C GLU A 366 -25.37 -26.25 -4.13
N VAL A 367 -24.86 -26.52 -5.33
CA VAL A 367 -24.53 -27.89 -5.75
C VAL A 367 -23.54 -28.60 -4.81
N PRO A 368 -22.42 -28.00 -4.39
CA PRO A 368 -21.51 -28.66 -3.44
C PRO A 368 -22.18 -28.99 -2.09
N LYS A 369 -23.13 -28.16 -1.64
CA LYS A 369 -23.90 -28.43 -0.40
C LYS A 369 -24.85 -29.61 -0.60
N TYR A 370 -25.51 -29.66 -1.76
CA TYR A 370 -26.33 -30.81 -2.14
C TYR A 370 -25.51 -32.09 -2.19
N LEU A 371 -24.39 -32.10 -2.90
CA LEU A 371 -23.50 -33.25 -3.01
C LEU A 371 -22.90 -33.69 -1.67
N SER A 372 -22.73 -32.77 -0.72
CA SER A 372 -22.26 -33.09 0.66
C SER A 372 -23.36 -33.61 1.59
N GLY A 373 -24.56 -33.88 1.07
CA GLY A 373 -25.67 -34.47 1.83
C GLY A 373 -26.30 -33.53 2.86
N TYR A 374 -26.22 -32.21 2.69
CA TYR A 374 -26.85 -31.25 3.63
C TYR A 374 -28.38 -31.18 3.51
N TYR A 375 -28.96 -31.69 2.41
CA TYR A 375 -30.40 -31.64 2.15
C TYR A 375 -31.03 -33.01 2.25
N LYS A 376 -32.23 -33.07 2.84
CA LYS A 376 -33.07 -34.28 2.81
C LYS A 376 -33.73 -34.38 1.45
N VAL A 377 -33.39 -35.40 0.68
CA VAL A 377 -33.83 -35.59 -0.71
C VAL A 377 -34.25 -37.05 -0.88
N ASP A 378 -35.36 -37.28 -1.57
CA ASP A 378 -35.79 -38.63 -1.92
C ASP A 378 -35.06 -39.14 -3.18
N THR A 379 -35.19 -40.44 -3.45
CA THR A 379 -34.47 -41.09 -4.53
C THR A 379 -34.84 -40.53 -5.91
N ASP A 380 -36.11 -40.21 -6.15
CA ASP A 380 -36.60 -39.73 -7.45
C ASP A 380 -36.08 -38.32 -7.75
N LEU A 381 -36.08 -37.45 -6.74
CA LEU A 381 -35.50 -36.11 -6.83
C LEU A 381 -33.98 -36.19 -6.98
N ALA A 382 -33.31 -37.12 -6.29
CA ALA A 382 -31.87 -37.32 -6.45
C ALA A 382 -31.50 -37.76 -7.87
N ILE A 383 -32.26 -38.68 -8.47
CA ILE A 383 -32.07 -39.09 -9.88
C ILE A 383 -32.26 -37.90 -10.81
N THR A 384 -33.30 -37.09 -10.57
CA THR A 384 -33.60 -35.90 -11.38
C THR A 384 -32.46 -34.88 -11.29
N MET A 385 -31.98 -34.58 -10.08
CA MET A 385 -30.88 -33.65 -9.83
C MET A 385 -29.58 -34.16 -10.45
N ALA A 386 -29.27 -35.45 -10.32
CA ALA A 386 -28.09 -36.06 -10.93
C ALA A 386 -28.09 -35.88 -12.46
N GLY A 387 -29.24 -36.05 -13.11
CA GLY A 387 -29.39 -35.78 -14.54
C GLY A 387 -29.14 -34.31 -14.91
N LEU A 388 -29.68 -33.37 -14.13
CA LEU A 388 -29.47 -31.94 -14.36
C LEU A 388 -28.01 -31.52 -14.16
N ILE A 389 -27.37 -31.98 -13.07
CA ILE A 389 -25.96 -31.71 -12.77
C ILE A 389 -25.06 -32.29 -13.87
N TYR A 390 -25.39 -33.50 -14.35
CA TYR A 390 -24.66 -34.12 -15.45
C TYR A 390 -24.70 -33.27 -16.72
N ILE A 391 -25.88 -32.76 -17.09
CA ILE A 391 -26.03 -31.92 -18.29
C ILE A 391 -25.19 -30.64 -18.17
N VAL A 392 -25.13 -30.04 -16.98
CA VAL A 392 -24.33 -28.82 -16.77
C VAL A 392 -22.82 -29.12 -16.82
N GLY A 393 -22.36 -30.22 -16.22
CA GLY A 393 -20.93 -30.55 -16.14
C GLY A 393 -20.35 -31.21 -17.39
N PHE A 394 -21.12 -32.07 -18.06
CA PHE A 394 -20.66 -32.96 -19.13
C PHE A 394 -21.42 -32.76 -20.46
N GLY A 395 -22.41 -31.87 -20.49
CA GLY A 395 -23.27 -31.68 -21.65
C GLY A 395 -24.23 -32.84 -21.88
N THR A 396 -24.68 -33.00 -23.13
CA THR A 396 -25.66 -34.05 -23.51
C THR A 396 -25.01 -35.38 -23.92
N SER A 397 -23.67 -35.47 -23.90
CA SER A 397 -22.96 -36.67 -24.29
C SER A 397 -23.13 -37.77 -23.25
N SER A 398 -23.47 -39.00 -23.64
CA SER A 398 -23.52 -40.15 -22.74
C SER A 398 -22.16 -40.82 -22.49
N THR A 399 -21.08 -40.33 -23.12
CA THR A 399 -19.77 -40.97 -23.10
C THR A 399 -19.17 -41.12 -21.70
N HIS A 400 -19.41 -40.16 -20.81
CA HIS A 400 -18.87 -40.18 -19.46
C HIS A 400 -19.62 -41.17 -18.55
N LEU A 401 -20.87 -41.51 -18.85
CA LEU A 401 -21.65 -42.51 -18.11
C LEU A 401 -21.12 -43.93 -18.27
N HIS A 402 -20.31 -44.21 -19.30
CA HIS A 402 -19.64 -45.52 -19.43
C HIS A 402 -18.66 -45.80 -18.29
N LYS A 403 -18.12 -44.75 -17.66
CA LYS A 403 -17.30 -44.82 -16.44
C LYS A 403 -18.03 -44.20 -15.27
N ILE A 404 -19.25 -44.68 -15.01
CA ILE A 404 -20.14 -44.10 -14.00
C ILE A 404 -19.47 -43.93 -12.63
N GLY A 405 -18.58 -44.85 -12.23
CA GLY A 405 -17.86 -44.79 -10.95
C GLY A 405 -17.02 -43.51 -10.76
N ASP A 406 -16.46 -42.93 -11.83
CA ASP A 406 -15.67 -41.70 -11.78
C ASP A 406 -16.57 -40.45 -11.69
N VAL A 407 -17.78 -40.55 -12.22
CA VAL A 407 -18.72 -39.42 -12.38
C VAL A 407 -19.69 -39.34 -11.21
N LEU A 408 -20.11 -40.47 -10.66
CA LEU A 408 -21.15 -40.59 -9.63
C LEU A 408 -20.92 -39.67 -8.41
N PRO A 409 -19.70 -39.53 -7.85
CA PRO A 409 -19.45 -38.63 -6.71
C PRO A 409 -19.70 -37.14 -7.02
N HIS A 410 -19.74 -36.77 -8.30
CA HIS A 410 -20.00 -35.40 -8.74
C HIS A 410 -21.49 -35.15 -9.05
N LEU A 411 -22.34 -36.18 -8.98
CA LEU A 411 -23.76 -36.12 -9.37
C LEU A 411 -24.72 -36.43 -8.23
N VAL A 412 -24.35 -37.33 -7.33
CA VAL A 412 -25.22 -37.88 -6.29
C VAL A 412 -24.70 -37.47 -4.91
N PRO A 413 -25.58 -37.12 -3.96
CA PRO A 413 -25.19 -36.76 -2.60
C PRO A 413 -24.53 -37.92 -1.86
N GLU A 414 -23.55 -37.60 -1.03
CA GLU A 414 -23.02 -38.54 -0.03
C GLU A 414 -24.07 -38.80 1.06
N ASP A 415 -24.29 -40.08 1.38
CA ASP A 415 -25.10 -40.46 2.53
C ASP A 415 -24.39 -40.03 3.81
N ARG A 416 -25.05 -39.19 4.62
CA ARG A 416 -24.57 -38.92 5.97
C ARG A 416 -24.91 -40.10 6.88
N PRO A 417 -23.94 -40.61 7.66
CA PRO A 417 -24.18 -41.65 8.65
C PRO A 417 -25.12 -41.19 9.77
#